data_AF-A0A1S1CSI3-F1
#
_entry.id   AF-A0A1S1CSI3-F1
#
_cell.length_a   1.000
_cell.length_b   1.000
_cell.length_c   1.000
_cell.angle_alpha   90.00
_cell.angle_beta   90.00
_cell.angle_gamma   90.00
#
_symmetry.space_group_name_H-M   'P 1'
#
loop_
_entity.id
_entity.type
_entity.pdbx_description
1 polymer ?
#
loop_
_entity_poly.entity_id
_entity_poly.type
_entity_poly.pdbx_seq_one_letter_code
_entity_poly.pdbx_strand_id
1 'polypeptide(L)'
;MAFNKRGLPYPEGYQDYHQYRVIHDLTRSNIEVAFNNASPELRKYLTKSLSKYGNPIDVLSNIRKGEIAMVFGAGGGTQIQLGSNVEYYKALNLLKEL
;
A
#
# COMPACT_ATOMS: atom_id res chain seq x y z
N MET A 1 -4.40 -7.71 14.34
CA MET A 1 -5.82 -7.66 13.88
C MET A 1 -6.31 -9.07 13.65
N ALA A 2 -7.46 -9.44 14.22
CA ALA A 2 -8.01 -10.78 14.09
C ALA A 2 -8.34 -11.12 12.61
N PHE A 3 -8.15 -12.38 12.22
CA PHE A 3 -8.34 -12.84 10.84
C PHE A 3 -9.78 -12.67 10.35
N ASN A 4 -10.75 -13.00 11.21
CA ASN A 4 -12.19 -12.89 10.93
C ASN A 4 -12.70 -11.45 10.72
N LYS A 5 -11.85 -10.43 10.86
CA LYS A 5 -12.18 -9.03 10.53
C LYS A 5 -11.75 -8.60 9.13
N ARG A 6 -11.10 -9.48 8.36
CA ARG A 6 -10.41 -9.13 7.11
C ARG A 6 -11.24 -9.39 5.84
N GLY A 7 -12.38 -10.07 5.94
CA GLY A 7 -13.23 -10.38 4.77
C GLY A 7 -12.50 -11.17 3.68
N LEU A 8 -11.61 -12.09 4.06
CA LEU A 8 -10.80 -12.89 3.13
C LEU A 8 -11.50 -14.21 2.79
N PRO A 9 -11.36 -14.73 1.55
CA PRO A 9 -12.02 -15.97 1.12
C PRO A 9 -11.31 -17.24 1.59
N TYR A 10 -10.08 -17.12 2.10
CA TYR A 10 -9.23 -18.23 2.50
C TYR A 10 -9.23 -18.41 4.04
N PRO A 11 -8.86 -19.59 4.56
CA PRO A 11 -8.66 -19.77 6.00
C PRO A 11 -7.41 -19.05 6.51
N GLU A 12 -7.34 -18.86 7.83
CA GLU A 12 -6.16 -18.30 8.50
C GLU A 12 -4.92 -19.19 8.24
N GLY A 13 -3.80 -18.57 7.88
CA GLY A 13 -2.55 -19.27 7.56
C GLY A 13 -2.42 -19.74 6.10
N TYR A 14 -3.42 -19.52 5.24
CA TYR A 14 -3.31 -19.84 3.80
C TYR A 14 -2.30 -18.93 3.06
N GLN A 15 -2.20 -17.65 3.45
CA GLN A 15 -1.21 -16.71 2.93
C GLN A 15 -0.24 -16.31 4.02
N ASP A 16 1.01 -16.05 3.62
CA ASP A 16 2.04 -15.53 4.51
C ASP A 16 1.59 -14.23 5.18
N TYR A 17 1.90 -14.12 6.46
CA TYR A 17 1.59 -12.93 7.24
C TYR A 17 2.75 -11.94 7.16
N HIS A 18 2.48 -10.76 6.61
CA HIS A 18 3.43 -9.65 6.57
C HIS A 18 2.95 -8.50 7.47
N GLN A 19 3.88 -7.89 8.19
CA GLN A 19 3.62 -6.72 9.01
C GLN A 19 4.51 -5.55 8.58
N TYR A 20 3.93 -4.37 8.45
CA TYR A 20 4.63 -3.16 8.03
C TYR A 20 4.51 -2.06 9.06
N ARG A 21 5.58 -1.28 9.20
CA ARG A 21 5.63 -0.01 9.93
C ARG A 21 5.61 1.15 8.95
N VAL A 22 4.74 2.11 9.20
CA VAL A 22 4.74 3.40 8.49
C VAL A 22 5.92 4.22 9.01
N ILE A 23 6.85 4.58 8.11
CA ILE A 23 8.03 5.38 8.44
C ILE A 23 7.71 6.87 8.34
N HIS A 24 6.93 7.23 7.33
CA HIS A 24 6.40 8.57 7.12
C HIS A 24 4.92 8.47 6.79
N ASP A 25 4.11 9.42 7.27
CA ASP A 25 2.68 9.44 6.95
C ASP A 25 2.47 9.38 5.44
N LEU A 26 1.53 8.56 4.99
CA LEU A 26 1.27 8.34 3.56
C LEU A 26 0.44 9.47 2.93
N THR A 27 0.86 10.71 3.17
CA THR A 27 0.27 11.90 2.56
C THR A 27 0.85 12.12 1.16
N ARG A 28 0.12 12.82 0.30
CA ARG A 28 0.61 13.19 -1.04
C ARG A 28 1.96 13.91 -0.98
N SER A 29 2.13 14.84 -0.05
CA SER A 29 3.38 15.61 0.10
C SER A 29 4.55 14.71 0.47
N ASN A 30 4.39 13.81 1.43
CA ASN A 30 5.47 12.87 1.82
C ASN A 30 5.81 11.89 0.69
N ILE A 31 4.81 11.43 -0.07
CA ILE A 31 5.02 10.56 -1.24
C ILE A 31 5.79 11.30 -2.33
N GLU A 32 5.45 12.56 -2.59
CA GLU A 32 6.14 13.40 -3.56
C GLU A 32 7.60 13.65 -3.16
N VAL A 33 7.84 13.97 -1.90
CA VAL A 33 9.20 14.12 -1.35
C VAL A 33 9.99 12.81 -1.48
N ALA A 34 9.41 11.69 -1.07
CA ALA A 34 10.07 10.38 -1.15
C ALA A 34 10.38 9.99 -2.60
N PHE A 35 9.44 10.23 -3.53
CA PHE A 35 9.63 9.96 -4.94
C PHE A 35 10.71 10.86 -5.56
N ASN A 36 10.73 12.15 -5.24
CA ASN A 36 11.71 13.08 -5.80
C ASN A 36 13.12 12.83 -5.25
N ASN A 37 13.23 12.37 -4.00
CA ASN A 37 14.50 12.03 -3.35
C ASN A 37 15.00 10.61 -3.68
N ALA A 38 14.16 9.76 -4.28
CA ALA A 38 14.56 8.43 -4.72
C ALA A 38 15.64 8.50 -5.82
N SER A 39 16.39 7.40 -5.96
CA SER A 39 17.43 7.32 -7.00
C SER A 39 16.83 7.54 -8.40
N PRO A 40 17.60 8.12 -9.34
CA PRO A 40 17.12 8.33 -10.71
C PRO A 40 16.61 7.04 -11.37
N GLU A 41 17.25 5.91 -11.08
CA GLU A 41 16.86 4.59 -11.56
C GLU A 41 15.49 4.16 -11.01
N LEU A 42 15.27 4.29 -9.70
CA LEU A 42 14.00 3.95 -9.06
C LEU A 42 12.87 4.86 -9.58
N ARG A 43 13.12 6.17 -9.69
CA ARG A 43 12.16 7.12 -10.27
C ARG A 43 11.78 6.76 -11.70
N LYS A 44 12.76 6.43 -12.54
CA LYS A 44 12.53 5.98 -13.92
C LYS A 44 11.73 4.68 -13.95
N TYR A 45 12.07 3.72 -13.10
CA TYR A 45 11.36 2.44 -12.97
C TYR A 45 9.90 2.63 -12.57
N LEU A 46 9.63 3.41 -11.52
CA LEU A 46 8.27 3.70 -11.04
C LEU A 46 7.48 4.49 -12.08
N THR A 47 8.11 5.48 -12.73
CA THR A 47 7.47 6.24 -13.82
C THR A 47 7.03 5.32 -14.95
N LYS A 48 7.92 4.42 -15.40
CA LYS A 48 7.60 3.47 -16.45
C LYS A 48 6.48 2.51 -16.01
N SER A 49 6.59 1.95 -14.81
CA SER A 49 5.66 0.96 -14.26
C SER A 49 4.25 1.51 -14.05
N LEU A 50 4.15 2.78 -13.68
CA LEU A 50 2.87 3.44 -13.38
C LEU A 50 2.29 4.24 -14.54
N SER A 51 3.06 4.46 -15.62
CA SER A 51 2.66 5.31 -16.76
C SER A 51 1.30 4.97 -17.37
N LYS A 52 0.93 3.69 -17.41
CA LYS A 52 -0.38 3.24 -17.94
C LYS A 52 -1.58 3.60 -17.05
N TYR A 53 -1.33 3.94 -15.79
CA TYR A 53 -2.36 4.32 -14.81
C TYR A 53 -2.43 5.83 -14.59
N GLY A 54 -1.37 6.56 -14.91
CA GLY A 54 -1.30 8.02 -14.81
C GLY A 54 0.03 8.52 -14.28
N ASN A 55 0.01 9.73 -13.74
CA ASN A 55 1.17 10.30 -13.07
C ASN A 55 1.54 9.45 -11.82
N PRO A 56 2.82 9.08 -11.62
CA PRO A 56 3.23 8.24 -10.50
C PRO A 56 2.83 8.77 -9.12
N ILE A 57 2.91 10.09 -8.90
CA ILE A 57 2.53 10.71 -7.62
C ILE A 57 1.04 10.60 -7.40
N ASP A 58 0.22 10.83 -8.44
CA ASP A 58 -1.25 10.68 -8.35
C ASP A 58 -1.63 9.24 -8.03
N VAL A 59 -1.01 8.27 -8.70
CA VAL A 59 -1.29 6.84 -8.48
C VAL A 59 -0.88 6.44 -7.06
N LEU A 60 0.32 6.78 -6.62
CA LEU A 60 0.81 6.41 -5.28
C LEU A 60 0.05 7.13 -4.15
N SER A 61 -0.43 8.36 -4.39
CA SER A 61 -1.17 9.13 -3.39
C SER A 61 -2.67 8.84 -3.32
N ASN A 62 -3.22 8.04 -4.25
CA ASN A 62 -4.61 7.58 -4.23
C ASN A 62 -4.83 6.48 -3.18
N ILE A 63 -4.62 6.83 -1.92
CA ILE A 63 -4.77 5.94 -0.77
C ILE A 63 -6.15 6.14 -0.17
N ARG A 64 -6.84 5.03 0.11
CA ARG A 64 -8.18 5.04 0.69
C ARG A 64 -8.19 4.28 1.99
N LYS A 65 -8.95 4.77 2.96
CA LYS A 65 -9.16 4.10 4.24
C LYS A 65 -10.65 3.92 4.44
N GLY A 66 -11.07 2.73 4.87
CA GLY A 66 -12.48 2.44 5.07
C GLY A 66 -12.71 1.16 5.84
N GLU A 67 -13.97 0.92 6.18
CA GLU A 67 -14.39 -0.34 6.78
C GLU A 67 -14.42 -1.46 5.74
N ILE A 68 -14.08 -2.68 6.18
CA ILE A 68 -14.19 -3.89 5.39
C ILE A 68 -15.62 -4.41 5.54
N ALA A 69 -16.34 -4.50 4.41
CA ALA A 69 -17.68 -5.09 4.39
C ALA A 69 -17.67 -6.55 4.85
N MET A 70 -18.81 -7.02 5.36
CA MET A 70 -19.00 -8.42 5.73
C MET A 70 -19.11 -9.28 4.46
N VAL A 71 -18.07 -10.07 4.18
CA VAL A 71 -17.99 -11.02 3.05
C VAL A 71 -17.28 -12.30 3.49
N PHE A 72 -17.62 -13.44 2.89
CA PHE A 72 -17.05 -14.75 3.25
C PHE A 72 -17.19 -15.10 4.75
N GLY A 73 -18.22 -14.59 5.42
CA GLY A 73 -18.44 -14.79 6.87
C GLY A 73 -17.52 -13.96 7.78
N ALA A 74 -16.78 -13.00 7.25
CA ALA A 74 -15.80 -12.16 7.97
C ALA A 74 -15.92 -10.68 7.55
N GLY A 75 -15.54 -9.74 8.43
CA GLY A 75 -15.60 -8.31 8.12
C GLY A 75 -15.63 -7.41 9.36
N GLY A 76 -15.91 -6.11 9.17
CA GLY A 76 -15.96 -5.12 10.25
C GLY A 76 -14.58 -4.65 10.73
N GLY A 77 -13.53 -4.97 9.97
CA GLY A 77 -12.20 -4.42 10.14
C GLY A 77 -12.03 -3.07 9.45
N THR A 78 -10.90 -2.41 9.67
CA THR A 78 -10.50 -1.25 8.87
C THR A 78 -9.42 -1.66 7.88
N GLN A 79 -9.60 -1.31 6.61
CA GLN A 79 -8.58 -1.49 5.57
C GLN A 79 -8.00 -0.15 5.12
N ILE A 80 -6.75 -0.21 4.65
CA ILE A 80 -6.09 0.83 3.90
C ILE A 80 -5.77 0.25 2.52
N GLN A 81 -6.38 0.79 1.49
CA GLN A 81 -6.07 0.47 0.11
C GLN A 81 -4.99 1.43 -0.39
N LEU A 82 -3.81 0.89 -0.65
CA LEU A 82 -2.74 1.63 -1.32
C LEU A 82 -3.09 1.85 -2.79
N GLY A 83 -2.62 2.95 -3.36
CA GLY A 83 -2.85 3.24 -4.79
C GLY A 83 -2.03 2.38 -5.75
N SER A 84 -1.08 1.60 -5.24
CA SER A 84 -0.27 0.64 -6.00
C SER A 84 0.30 -0.45 -5.09
N ASN A 85 1.22 -1.26 -5.61
CA ASN A 85 1.84 -2.37 -4.88
C ASN A 85 2.64 -1.87 -3.65
N VAL A 86 2.51 -2.58 -2.52
CA VAL A 86 3.22 -2.31 -1.25
C VAL A 86 4.74 -2.21 -1.44
N GLU A 87 5.31 -2.98 -2.37
CA GLU A 87 6.74 -2.98 -2.67
C GLU A 87 7.26 -1.61 -3.13
N TYR A 88 6.43 -0.79 -3.80
CA TYR A 88 6.83 0.55 -4.20
C TYR A 88 6.96 1.49 -3.02
N TYR A 89 6.10 1.34 -2.00
CA TYR A 89 6.18 2.12 -0.78
C TYR A 89 7.37 1.69 0.09
N LYS A 90 7.73 0.41 0.06
CA LYS A 90 8.98 -0.09 0.66
C LYS A 90 10.21 0.50 -0.03
N ALA A 91 10.25 0.46 -1.36
CA ALA A 91 11.35 1.01 -2.15
C ALA A 91 11.52 2.53 -1.96
N LEU A 92 10.42 3.25 -1.72
CA LEU A 92 10.41 4.68 -1.40
C LEU A 92 10.67 4.99 0.09
N ASN A 93 10.98 3.97 0.90
CA ASN A 93 11.21 4.09 2.35
C ASN A 93 10.03 4.73 3.11
N LEU A 94 8.81 4.56 2.61
CA LEU A 94 7.56 4.99 3.26
C LEU A 94 7.04 3.90 4.20
N LEU A 95 7.28 2.63 3.86
CA LEU A 95 6.96 1.46 4.65
C LEU A 95 8.21 0.63 4.92
N LYS A 96 8.29 0.02 6.10
CA LYS A 96 9.32 -0.96 6.46
C LYS A 96 8.66 -2.24 6.94
N GLU A 97 9.06 -3.37 6.38
CA GLU A 97 8.61 -4.69 6.84
C GLU A 97 9.26 -5.04 8.19
N LEU A 98 8.50 -5.70 9.08
CA LEU A 98 8.90 -6.06 10.44
C LEU A 98 9.17 -7.56 10.59
#